data_AF-A0A936E2G6-F1
#
_entry.id   AF-A0A936E2G6-F1
#
_cell.length_a   1.000
_cell.length_b   1.000
_cell.length_c   1.000
_cell.angle_alpha   90.00
_cell.angle_beta   90.00
_cell.angle_gamma   90.00
#
_symmetry.space_group_name_H-M   'P 1'
#
loop_
_entity.id
_entity.type
_entity.pdbx_description
1 polymer ?
#
loop_
_entity_poly.entity_id
_entity_poly.type
_entity_poly.pdbx_seq_one_letter_code
_entity_poly.pdbx_strand_id
1 'polypeptide(L)'
;MISEVDLQQIMPKLSASLRQLYLPFLNRTMEIYQIDTPLRIAAYLAQIAHESGELKYMEEIWGPTAQQLRYEPPGSLADRLGNTQPGDGFRFKGRGPIQITGRFNYNKYGNLLGIDLVSNPEIAASPQIAFSIAGLYWQSNGLNQLADVEDFREITRRINGGYNGYEDRLRYYRMARQVLGIDTSFTLFAGIHSEDSAIVEASGSSAAPAVPNSLPRGQEAIRESASEKPPRKKTSGPAPPKNSFKEEKDDHETGG
;
A
#
# COMPACT_ATOMS: atom_id res chain seq x y z
N MET A 1 13.92 -15.04 -13.79
CA MET A 1 13.58 -13.60 -13.78
C MET A 1 12.52 -13.33 -14.82
N ILE A 2 11.69 -12.30 -14.64
CA ILE A 2 10.58 -12.00 -15.55
C ILE A 2 10.97 -10.97 -16.61
N SER A 3 10.28 -11.00 -17.74
CA SER A 3 10.37 -10.02 -18.83
C SER A 3 9.36 -8.87 -18.64
N GLU A 4 9.51 -7.82 -19.45
CA GLU A 4 8.53 -6.72 -19.51
C GLU A 4 7.16 -7.20 -20.00
N VAL A 5 7.14 -8.19 -20.90
CA VAL A 5 5.93 -8.82 -21.43
C VAL A 5 5.20 -9.62 -20.36
N ASP A 6 5.94 -10.36 -19.51
CA ASP A 6 5.34 -11.07 -18.37
C ASP A 6 4.70 -10.07 -17.41
N LEU A 7 5.43 -8.99 -17.08
CA LEU A 7 4.93 -7.95 -16.18
C LEU A 7 3.69 -7.24 -16.76
N GLN A 8 3.66 -6.96 -18.07
CA GLN A 8 2.50 -6.40 -18.77
C GLN A 8 1.28 -7.33 -18.71
N GLN A 9 1.47 -8.65 -18.81
CA GLN A 9 0.35 -9.60 -18.72
C GLN A 9 -0.18 -9.72 -17.29
N ILE A 10 0.70 -9.69 -16.29
CA ILE A 10 0.32 -9.83 -14.87
C ILE A 10 -0.28 -8.53 -14.32
N MET A 11 0.28 -7.38 -14.71
CA MET A 11 -0.10 -6.04 -14.24
C MET A 11 -0.52 -5.16 -15.44
N PRO A 12 -1.66 -5.46 -16.10
CA PRO A 12 -2.02 -4.89 -17.39
C PRO A 12 -2.27 -3.38 -17.38
N LYS A 13 -2.60 -2.82 -16.23
CA LYS A 13 -2.90 -1.40 -16.07
C LYS A 13 -1.64 -0.57 -15.78
N LEU A 14 -0.53 -1.18 -15.37
CA LEU A 14 0.75 -0.48 -15.19
C LEU A 14 1.24 0.00 -16.56
N SER A 15 1.66 1.26 -16.71
CA SER A 15 2.06 1.80 -18.02
C SER A 15 3.40 1.21 -18.51
N ALA A 16 3.63 1.23 -19.82
CA ALA A 16 4.90 0.77 -20.40
C ALA A 16 6.12 1.48 -19.83
N SER A 17 6.04 2.81 -19.65
CA SER A 17 7.12 3.61 -19.05
C SER A 17 7.45 3.16 -17.62
N LEU A 18 6.43 2.90 -16.80
CA LEU A 18 6.63 2.45 -15.43
C LEU A 18 7.11 1.00 -15.36
N ARG A 19 6.64 0.12 -16.25
CA ARG A 19 7.18 -1.25 -16.35
C ARG A 19 8.65 -1.24 -16.67
N GLN A 20 9.08 -0.48 -17.68
CA GLN A 20 10.49 -0.34 -18.05
C GLN A 20 11.33 0.23 -16.89
N LEU A 21 10.80 1.23 -16.18
CA LEU A 21 11.47 1.82 -15.02
C LEU A 21 11.64 0.80 -13.87
N TYR A 22 10.59 0.04 -13.55
CA TYR A 22 10.57 -0.81 -12.35
C TYR A 22 11.17 -2.19 -12.55
N LEU A 23 11.07 -2.77 -13.75
CA LEU A 23 11.52 -4.12 -14.05
C LEU A 23 12.94 -4.45 -13.55
N PRO A 24 13.99 -3.63 -13.79
CA PRO A 24 15.33 -3.95 -13.30
C PRO A 24 15.41 -4.03 -11.78
N PHE A 25 14.74 -3.13 -11.05
CA PHE A 25 14.73 -3.11 -9.58
C PHE A 25 13.92 -4.27 -9.00
N LEU A 26 12.78 -4.58 -9.62
CA LEU A 26 11.93 -5.70 -9.26
C LEU A 26 12.67 -7.02 -9.43
N ASN A 27 13.30 -7.24 -10.59
CA ASN A 27 14.12 -8.41 -10.85
C ASN A 27 15.31 -8.47 -9.86
N ARG A 28 16.06 -7.39 -9.69
CA ARG A 28 17.19 -7.37 -8.75
C ARG A 28 16.77 -7.72 -7.31
N THR A 29 15.62 -7.23 -6.88
CA THR A 29 15.05 -7.56 -5.56
C THR A 29 14.73 -9.04 -5.47
N MET A 30 14.00 -9.58 -6.45
CA MET A 30 13.64 -11.01 -6.44
C MET A 30 14.89 -11.91 -6.41
N GLU A 31 15.95 -11.53 -7.12
CA GLU A 31 17.24 -12.21 -7.07
C GLU A 31 17.87 -12.16 -5.67
N ILE A 32 18.01 -10.97 -5.07
CA ILE A 32 18.64 -10.78 -3.75
C ILE A 32 17.92 -11.59 -2.65
N TYR A 33 16.58 -11.62 -2.69
CA TYR A 33 15.77 -12.25 -1.66
C TYR A 33 15.30 -13.66 -2.02
N GLN A 34 15.91 -14.28 -3.04
CA GLN A 34 15.63 -15.66 -3.48
C GLN A 34 14.13 -15.90 -3.77
N ILE A 35 13.49 -14.92 -4.39
CA ILE A 35 12.13 -15.00 -4.94
C ILE A 35 12.28 -15.46 -6.40
N ASP A 36 12.81 -16.67 -6.58
CA ASP A 36 13.41 -17.12 -7.84
C ASP A 36 12.73 -18.36 -8.45
N THR A 37 11.88 -19.06 -7.71
CA THR A 37 11.00 -20.10 -8.25
C THR A 37 9.74 -19.48 -8.87
N PRO A 38 9.12 -20.11 -9.89
CA PRO A 38 7.86 -19.63 -10.45
C PRO A 38 6.78 -19.39 -9.39
N LEU A 39 6.63 -20.30 -8.42
CA LEU A 39 5.66 -20.19 -7.32
C LEU A 39 5.91 -18.95 -6.45
N ARG A 40 7.16 -18.71 -6.05
CA ARG A 40 7.56 -17.54 -5.27
C ARG A 40 7.31 -16.24 -6.04
N ILE A 41 7.74 -16.19 -7.29
CA ILE A 41 7.54 -15.03 -8.17
C ILE A 41 6.04 -14.74 -8.32
N ALA A 42 5.22 -15.77 -8.61
CA ALA A 42 3.78 -15.61 -8.76
C ALA A 42 3.13 -15.03 -7.50
N ALA A 43 3.44 -15.60 -6.33
CA ALA A 43 2.89 -15.14 -5.07
C ALA A 43 3.34 -13.70 -4.74
N TYR A 44 4.62 -13.39 -4.92
CA TYR A 44 5.18 -12.07 -4.66
C TYR A 44 4.57 -10.99 -5.56
N LEU A 45 4.54 -11.22 -6.88
CA LEU A 45 3.97 -10.28 -7.85
C LEU A 45 2.49 -10.02 -7.58
N ALA A 46 1.73 -11.06 -7.22
CA ALA A 46 0.31 -10.93 -6.92
C ALA A 46 0.03 -10.03 -5.71
N GLN A 47 0.85 -10.18 -4.66
CA GLN A 47 0.72 -9.38 -3.45
C GLN A 47 1.07 -7.92 -3.74
N ILE A 48 2.23 -7.64 -4.35
CA ILE A 48 2.61 -6.25 -4.64
C ILE A 48 1.68 -5.59 -5.68
N ALA A 49 1.14 -6.35 -6.65
CA ALA A 49 0.14 -5.83 -7.59
C ALA A 49 -1.10 -5.31 -6.85
N HIS A 50 -1.60 -6.08 -5.88
CA HIS A 50 -2.73 -5.65 -5.07
C HIS A 50 -2.35 -4.45 -4.17
N GLU A 51 -1.24 -4.54 -3.46
CA GLU A 51 -0.80 -3.55 -2.46
C GLU A 51 -0.40 -2.18 -3.04
N SER A 52 -0.25 -2.05 -4.36
CA SER A 52 0.20 -0.79 -4.96
C SER A 52 -0.64 -0.34 -6.16
N GLY A 53 -1.76 -1.02 -6.39
CA GLY A 53 -2.58 -0.78 -7.59
C GLY A 53 -1.80 -1.04 -8.86
N GLU A 54 -1.15 -2.20 -8.95
CA GLU A 54 -0.25 -2.62 -10.03
C GLU A 54 0.98 -1.72 -10.14
N LEU A 55 1.62 -1.38 -9.02
CA LEU A 55 2.80 -0.50 -8.90
C LEU A 55 2.59 0.94 -9.36
N LYS A 56 1.34 1.34 -9.65
CA LYS A 56 1.01 2.72 -10.03
C LYS A 56 1.25 3.71 -8.91
N TYR A 57 1.07 3.26 -7.67
CA TYR A 57 1.11 4.11 -6.51
C TYR A 57 2.25 3.68 -5.60
N MET A 58 3.36 4.39 -5.72
CA MET A 58 4.52 4.25 -4.82
C MET A 58 4.39 5.13 -3.57
N GLU A 59 3.39 6.01 -3.54
CA GLU A 59 2.98 6.76 -2.36
C GLU A 59 1.47 6.70 -2.23
N GLU A 60 1.01 6.63 -0.98
CA GLU A 60 -0.37 6.90 -0.65
C GLU A 60 -0.76 8.33 -1.09
N ILE A 61 -1.94 8.45 -1.70
CA ILE A 61 -2.53 9.74 -2.02
C ILE A 61 -2.95 10.39 -0.71
N TRP A 62 -2.32 11.51 -0.37
CA TRP A 62 -2.66 12.22 0.86
C TRP A 62 -3.75 13.26 0.62
N GLY A 63 -4.87 13.10 1.30
CA GLY A 63 -5.98 14.04 1.30
C GLY A 63 -6.79 13.72 2.55
N PRO A 64 -6.53 14.41 3.68
CA PRO A 64 -6.70 13.88 5.03
C PRO A 64 -8.07 13.21 5.21
N THR A 65 -8.06 11.88 5.08
CA THR A 65 -9.24 11.04 5.28
C THR A 65 -9.48 10.79 6.77
N ALA A 66 -10.66 10.28 7.13
CA ALA A 66 -10.92 9.86 8.51
C ALA A 66 -9.87 8.85 9.01
N GLN A 67 -9.39 7.97 8.13
CA GLN A 67 -8.31 7.03 8.41
C GLN A 67 -6.95 7.73 8.57
N GLN A 68 -6.55 8.59 7.63
CA GLN A 68 -5.25 9.28 7.63
C GLN A 68 -5.09 10.21 8.84
N LEU A 69 -6.18 10.86 9.28
CA LEU A 69 -6.19 11.67 10.49
C LEU A 69 -5.81 10.88 11.75
N ARG A 70 -6.05 9.56 11.77
CA ARG A 70 -5.68 8.70 12.90
C ARG A 70 -4.20 8.30 12.90
N TYR A 71 -3.44 8.63 11.85
CA TYR A 71 -1.98 8.46 11.85
C TYR A 71 -1.32 9.57 12.69
N GLU A 72 -2.01 10.69 12.88
CA GLU A 72 -1.52 11.84 13.61
C GLU A 72 -1.66 11.64 15.13
N PRO A 73 -0.66 12.00 15.95
CA PRO A 73 -0.77 11.92 17.40
C PRO A 73 -1.68 13.03 17.97
N PRO A 74 -2.31 12.80 19.14
CA PRO A 74 -2.31 11.55 19.90
C PRO A 74 -3.35 10.54 19.39
N GLY A 75 -3.10 9.25 19.60
CA GLY A 75 -4.10 8.22 19.35
C GLY A 75 -3.52 6.81 19.26
N SER A 76 -4.33 5.80 19.57
CA SER A 76 -3.87 4.40 19.62
C SER A 76 -3.32 3.87 18.28
N LEU A 77 -3.75 4.43 17.15
CA LEU A 77 -3.16 4.09 15.86
C LEU A 77 -1.82 4.79 15.63
N ALA A 78 -1.71 6.09 15.94
CA ALA A 78 -0.44 6.82 15.91
C ALA A 78 0.62 6.13 16.81
N ASP A 79 0.23 5.72 18.02
CA ASP A 79 1.11 5.01 18.97
C ASP A 79 1.65 3.71 18.37
N ARG A 80 0.79 2.88 17.75
CA ARG A 80 1.22 1.63 17.08
C ARG A 80 2.07 1.87 15.85
N LEU A 81 1.89 3.00 15.17
CA LEU A 81 2.73 3.44 14.05
C LEU A 81 4.06 4.05 14.52
N GLY A 82 4.24 4.25 15.83
CA GLY A 82 5.37 4.94 16.41
C GLY A 82 5.39 6.44 16.11
N ASN A 83 4.27 7.00 15.64
CA ASN A 83 4.12 8.42 15.38
C ASN A 83 3.95 9.13 16.72
N THR A 84 4.86 10.08 17.01
CA THR A 84 4.96 10.72 18.34
C THR A 84 5.01 12.24 18.25
N GLN A 85 5.21 12.80 17.06
CA GLN A 85 5.33 14.24 16.85
C GLN A 85 4.22 14.76 15.93
N PRO A 86 3.77 16.01 16.13
CA PRO A 86 2.92 16.68 15.16
C PRO A 86 3.54 16.66 13.75
N GLY A 87 2.77 16.28 12.75
CA GLY A 87 3.16 16.08 11.36
C GLY A 87 3.60 14.66 11.01
N ASP A 88 3.75 13.75 11.98
CA ASP A 88 4.20 12.38 11.73
C ASP A 88 3.24 11.61 10.83
N GLY A 89 1.93 11.87 10.93
CA GLY A 89 0.94 11.17 10.11
C GLY A 89 1.22 11.34 8.61
N PHE A 90 1.37 12.58 8.18
CA PHE A 90 1.70 12.90 6.78
C PHE A 90 3.14 12.52 6.43
N ARG A 91 4.10 12.82 7.32
CA ARG A 91 5.52 12.58 7.07
C ARG A 91 5.80 11.10 6.79
N PHE A 92 5.19 10.21 7.57
CA PHE A 92 5.33 8.75 7.48
C PHE A 92 4.10 8.05 6.89
N LYS A 93 3.43 8.71 5.93
CA LYS A 93 2.37 8.11 5.10
C LYS A 93 2.86 6.87 4.33
N GLY A 94 1.92 6.09 3.79
CA GLY A 94 2.24 4.87 3.03
C GLY A 94 3.17 5.09 1.85
N ARG A 95 4.27 4.31 1.76
CA ARG A 95 5.18 4.31 0.58
C ARG A 95 5.64 2.92 0.16
N GLY A 96 5.93 2.80 -1.12
CA GLY A 96 6.44 1.62 -1.81
C GLY A 96 5.41 0.53 -2.10
N PRO A 97 5.82 -0.57 -2.76
CA PRO A 97 4.93 -1.63 -3.19
C PRO A 97 4.17 -2.35 -2.07
N ILE A 98 4.68 -2.34 -0.84
CA ILE A 98 4.04 -2.95 0.34
C ILE A 98 3.46 -1.92 1.32
N GLN A 99 3.50 -0.63 0.95
CA GLN A 99 2.95 0.50 1.72
C GLN A 99 3.39 0.52 3.18
N ILE A 100 4.69 0.72 3.42
CA ILE A 100 5.16 0.95 4.79
C ILE A 100 4.60 2.28 5.31
N THR A 101 4.08 2.28 6.53
CA THR A 101 3.44 3.45 7.16
C THR A 101 3.92 3.56 8.60
N GLY A 102 4.09 4.78 9.09
CA GLY A 102 4.44 5.09 10.48
C GLY A 102 5.94 5.13 10.74
N ARG A 103 6.36 6.07 11.58
CA ARG A 103 7.77 6.33 11.96
C ARG A 103 8.50 5.05 12.38
N PHE A 104 7.82 4.15 13.08
CA PHE A 104 8.40 2.85 13.49
C PHE A 104 8.92 2.05 12.30
N ASN A 105 8.12 1.91 11.24
CA ASN A 105 8.50 1.13 10.06
C ASN A 105 9.60 1.83 9.25
N TYR A 106 9.51 3.15 9.14
CA TYR A 106 10.57 3.95 8.51
C TYR A 106 11.92 3.76 9.20
N ASN A 107 11.95 3.84 10.53
CA ASN A 107 13.16 3.56 11.31
C ASN A 107 13.64 2.10 11.13
N LYS A 108 12.72 1.12 11.23
CA LYS A 108 13.04 -0.30 11.09
C LYS A 108 13.72 -0.61 9.74
N TYR A 109 13.09 -0.22 8.63
CA TYR A 109 13.62 -0.52 7.30
C TYR A 109 14.81 0.34 6.93
N GLY A 110 14.88 1.58 7.43
CA GLY A 110 16.08 2.41 7.31
C GLY A 110 17.30 1.74 7.92
N ASN A 111 17.17 1.24 9.15
CA ASN A 111 18.26 0.54 9.84
C ASN A 111 18.69 -0.76 9.13
N LEU A 112 17.73 -1.56 8.65
CA LEU A 112 18.03 -2.79 7.90
C LEU A 112 18.77 -2.52 6.58
N LEU A 113 18.50 -1.37 5.94
CA LEU A 113 19.13 -0.97 4.68
C LEU A 113 20.36 -0.08 4.87
N GLY A 114 20.66 0.36 6.10
CA GLY A 114 21.73 1.32 6.38
C GLY A 114 21.48 2.72 5.79
N ILE A 115 20.22 3.14 5.71
CA ILE A 115 19.80 4.45 5.15
C ILE A 115 18.89 5.20 6.12
N ASP A 116 18.98 6.53 6.14
CA ASP A 116 18.16 7.35 7.03
C ASP A 116 16.80 7.71 6.39
N LEU A 117 15.84 6.79 6.54
CA LEU A 117 14.44 7.00 6.12
C LEU A 117 13.65 7.89 7.10
N VAL A 118 14.14 8.13 8.32
CA VAL A 118 13.40 8.97 9.29
C VAL A 118 13.58 10.44 8.92
N SER A 119 14.79 10.84 8.56
CA SER A 119 15.08 12.19 8.09
C SER A 119 14.60 12.42 6.66
N ASN A 120 14.63 11.40 5.80
CA ASN A 120 14.30 11.49 4.37
C ASN A 120 13.22 10.47 3.97
N PRO A 121 11.98 10.53 4.51
CA PRO A 121 10.97 9.50 4.30
C PRO A 121 10.51 9.36 2.83
N GLU A 122 10.62 10.41 2.02
CA GLU A 122 10.27 10.40 0.60
C GLU A 122 11.09 9.39 -0.22
N ILE A 123 12.34 9.12 0.17
CA ILE A 123 13.20 8.20 -0.60
C ILE A 123 12.68 6.75 -0.54
N ALA A 124 11.82 6.42 0.42
CA ALA A 124 11.13 5.13 0.50
C ALA A 124 10.20 4.86 -0.71
N ALA A 125 9.84 5.88 -1.49
CA ALA A 125 9.10 5.74 -2.74
C ALA A 125 10.00 5.60 -3.98
N SER A 126 11.31 5.80 -3.85
CA SER A 126 12.23 5.61 -4.97
C SER A 126 12.29 4.12 -5.35
N PRO A 127 12.32 3.75 -6.64
CA PRO A 127 12.17 2.35 -7.06
C PRO A 127 13.16 1.40 -6.35
N GLN A 128 14.45 1.78 -6.31
CA GLN A 128 15.48 0.96 -5.68
C GLN A 128 15.17 0.65 -4.20
N ILE A 129 14.83 1.69 -3.43
CA ILE A 129 14.60 1.55 -1.99
C ILE A 129 13.25 0.87 -1.75
N ALA A 130 12.21 1.27 -2.48
CA ALA A 130 10.87 0.73 -2.34
C ALA A 130 10.81 -0.78 -2.59
N PHE A 131 11.46 -1.28 -3.66
CA PHE A 131 11.55 -2.71 -3.91
C PHE A 131 12.46 -3.42 -2.90
N SER A 132 13.56 -2.80 -2.47
CA SER A 132 14.42 -3.38 -1.40
C SER A 132 13.64 -3.57 -0.09
N ILE A 133 12.81 -2.61 0.29
CA ILE A 133 11.91 -2.71 1.45
C ILE A 133 10.90 -3.85 1.26
N ALA A 134 10.29 -3.96 0.07
CA ALA A 134 9.33 -5.02 -0.23
C ALA A 134 9.98 -6.42 -0.15
N GLY A 135 11.21 -6.57 -0.64
CA GLY A 135 11.99 -7.80 -0.53
C GLY A 135 12.38 -8.14 0.90
N LEU A 136 12.86 -7.15 1.69
CA LEU A 136 13.13 -7.33 3.12
C LEU A 136 11.87 -7.76 3.89
N TYR A 137 10.74 -7.11 3.61
CA TYR A 137 9.45 -7.48 4.18
C TYR A 137 9.14 -8.95 3.86
N TRP A 138 9.24 -9.32 2.59
CA TRP A 138 8.95 -10.68 2.12
C TRP A 138 9.81 -11.74 2.82
N GLN A 139 11.12 -11.52 2.87
CA GLN A 139 12.07 -12.40 3.53
C GLN A 139 11.81 -12.47 5.05
N SER A 140 11.66 -11.33 5.71
CA SER A 140 11.48 -11.25 7.18
C SER A 140 10.20 -11.93 7.66
N ASN A 141 9.21 -12.11 6.79
CA ASN A 141 7.94 -12.77 7.10
C ASN A 141 7.89 -14.23 6.64
N GLY A 142 8.99 -14.80 6.14
CA GLY A 142 9.07 -16.21 5.73
C GLY A 142 8.12 -16.57 4.59
N LEU A 143 7.92 -15.64 3.66
CA LEU A 143 6.88 -15.79 2.63
C LEU A 143 7.32 -16.69 1.46
N ASN A 144 8.64 -16.89 1.26
CA ASN A 144 9.15 -17.89 0.33
C ASN A 144 8.68 -19.29 0.70
N GLN A 145 8.81 -19.67 1.98
CA GLN A 145 8.46 -21.02 2.45
C GLN A 145 6.96 -21.31 2.27
N LEU A 146 6.12 -20.29 2.46
CA LEU A 146 4.68 -20.42 2.21
C LEU A 146 4.37 -20.53 0.72
N ALA A 147 5.09 -19.79 -0.13
CA ALA A 147 4.89 -19.86 -1.58
C ALA A 147 5.32 -21.23 -2.13
N ASP A 148 6.37 -21.83 -1.57
CA ASP A 148 6.85 -23.17 -1.97
C ASP A 148 5.83 -24.28 -1.71
N VAL A 149 4.99 -24.12 -0.69
CA VAL A 149 3.89 -25.04 -0.37
C VAL A 149 2.52 -24.50 -0.84
N GLU A 150 2.53 -23.47 -1.68
CA GLU A 150 1.36 -22.86 -2.30
C GLU A 150 0.31 -22.31 -1.31
N ASP A 151 0.71 -21.98 -0.07
CA ASP A 151 -0.16 -21.41 0.96
C ASP A 151 -0.36 -19.90 0.76
N PHE A 152 -0.96 -19.54 -0.37
CA PHE A 152 -1.23 -18.15 -0.74
C PHE A 152 -2.19 -17.44 0.23
N ARG A 153 -3.03 -18.22 0.91
CA ARG A 153 -3.96 -17.72 1.92
C ARG A 153 -3.22 -17.24 3.15
N GLU A 154 -2.28 -18.01 3.68
CA GLU A 154 -1.43 -17.60 4.79
C GLU A 154 -0.50 -16.44 4.41
N ILE A 155 0.04 -16.43 3.18
CA ILE A 155 0.80 -15.26 2.67
C ILE A 155 -0.06 -13.99 2.78
N THR A 156 -1.31 -14.05 2.31
CA THR A 156 -2.23 -12.91 2.39
C THR A 156 -2.48 -12.52 3.85
N ARG A 157 -2.73 -13.49 4.74
CA ARG A 157 -2.97 -13.21 6.16
C ARG A 157 -1.77 -12.55 6.81
N ARG A 158 -0.54 -12.99 6.52
CA ARG A 158 0.69 -12.39 7.08
C ARG A 158 0.92 -10.99 6.57
N ILE A 159 0.72 -10.77 5.27
CA ILE A 159 0.84 -9.45 4.68
C ILE A 159 -0.25 -8.56 5.29
N ASN A 160 -1.52 -8.86 5.07
CA ASN A 160 -2.62 -7.96 5.35
C ASN A 160 -3.17 -8.05 6.79
N GLY A 161 -2.70 -8.95 7.64
CA GLY A 161 -3.30 -9.19 8.97
C GLY A 161 -4.71 -9.80 8.94
N GLY A 162 -5.20 -10.18 7.76
CA GLY A 162 -6.55 -10.64 7.48
C GLY A 162 -6.73 -10.97 5.99
N TYR A 163 -7.97 -11.07 5.52
CA TYR A 163 -8.29 -11.50 4.15
C TYR A 163 -8.99 -10.42 3.30
N ASN A 164 -8.95 -9.17 3.75
CA ASN A 164 -9.47 -8.07 2.92
C ASN A 164 -8.68 -8.01 1.60
N GLY A 165 -9.39 -7.86 0.49
CA GLY A 165 -8.82 -7.89 -0.85
C GLY A 165 -8.34 -9.26 -1.35
N TYR A 166 -8.64 -10.37 -0.65
CA TYR A 166 -8.13 -11.71 -1.01
C TYR A 166 -8.49 -12.13 -2.44
N GLU A 167 -9.73 -11.93 -2.89
CA GLU A 167 -10.15 -12.27 -4.26
C GLU A 167 -9.37 -11.50 -5.34
N ASP A 168 -9.03 -10.24 -5.06
CA ASP A 168 -8.25 -9.41 -5.98
C ASP A 168 -6.79 -9.90 -6.06
N ARG A 169 -6.20 -10.27 -4.92
CA ARG A 169 -4.88 -10.90 -4.84
C ARG A 169 -4.87 -12.25 -5.56
N LEU A 170 -5.92 -13.05 -5.38
CA LEU A 170 -6.06 -14.37 -6.00
C LEU A 170 -6.19 -14.26 -7.53
N ARG A 171 -6.84 -13.21 -8.03
CA ARG A 171 -6.86 -12.90 -9.46
C ARG A 171 -5.44 -12.68 -10.01
N TYR A 172 -4.64 -11.81 -9.38
CA TYR A 172 -3.26 -11.60 -9.83
C TYR A 172 -2.41 -12.86 -9.68
N TYR A 173 -2.63 -13.66 -8.64
CA TYR A 173 -1.92 -14.92 -8.44
C TYR A 173 -2.19 -15.90 -9.58
N ARG A 174 -3.45 -16.10 -9.95
CA ARG A 174 -3.84 -16.94 -11.10
C ARG A 174 -3.21 -16.44 -12.41
N MET A 175 -3.25 -15.13 -12.67
CA MET A 175 -2.62 -14.53 -13.85
C MET A 175 -1.11 -14.78 -13.88
N ALA A 176 -0.42 -14.58 -12.75
CA ALA A 176 1.01 -14.80 -12.65
C ALA A 176 1.39 -16.27 -12.84
N ARG A 177 0.63 -17.21 -12.26
CA ARG A 177 0.83 -18.64 -12.46
C ARG A 177 0.69 -19.05 -13.93
N GLN A 178 -0.32 -18.53 -14.62
CA GLN A 178 -0.53 -18.78 -16.04
C GLN A 178 0.63 -18.26 -16.89
N VAL A 179 1.04 -17.01 -16.67
CA VAL A 179 2.16 -16.37 -17.40
C VAL A 179 3.48 -17.10 -17.16
N LEU A 180 3.71 -17.59 -15.94
CA LEU A 180 4.92 -18.30 -15.56
C LEU A 180 4.88 -19.81 -15.84
N GLY A 181 3.81 -20.30 -16.47
CA GLY A 181 3.70 -21.70 -16.90
C GLY A 181 3.59 -22.71 -15.75
N ILE A 182 3.01 -22.32 -14.61
CA ILE A 182 2.89 -23.19 -13.43
C ILE A 182 1.74 -24.19 -13.58
N ASP A 183 0.68 -23.79 -14.29
CA ASP A 183 -0.53 -24.61 -14.51
C ASP A 183 -0.71 -24.99 -16.00
N THR A 184 0.35 -25.45 -16.67
CA THR A 184 0.34 -25.75 -18.13
C THR A 184 -0.44 -27.02 -18.51
N SER A 185 -0.99 -27.76 -17.55
CA SER A 185 -1.71 -29.02 -17.79
C SER A 185 -2.99 -28.84 -18.62
N PHE A 186 -3.49 -27.61 -18.80
CA PHE A 186 -4.75 -27.36 -19.51
C PHE A 186 -4.58 -26.89 -20.97
N THR A 187 -3.39 -26.42 -21.37
CA THR A 187 -3.19 -25.83 -22.71
C THR A 187 -2.87 -26.86 -23.79
N LEU A 188 -2.67 -28.14 -23.44
CA LEU A 188 -2.45 -29.22 -24.42
C LEU A 188 -3.74 -29.97 -24.82
N PHE A 189 -4.89 -29.70 -24.18
CA PHE A 189 -6.16 -30.40 -24.42
C PHE A 189 -7.28 -29.52 -24.98
N ALA A 190 -6.98 -28.36 -25.57
CA ALA A 190 -7.95 -27.56 -26.33
C ALA A 190 -8.31 -28.21 -27.69
N GLY A 191 -8.54 -29.52 -27.69
CA GLY A 191 -8.90 -30.34 -28.85
C GLY A 191 -9.76 -31.55 -28.56
N ILE A 192 -10.10 -31.92 -27.31
CA ILE A 192 -11.01 -33.05 -27.04
C ILE A 192 -11.92 -32.75 -25.83
N HIS A 193 -13.19 -33.12 -25.99
CA HIS A 193 -14.36 -32.84 -25.15
C HIS A 193 -14.33 -33.30 -23.68
N SER A 194 -15.00 -32.48 -22.85
CA SER A 194 -16.04 -32.78 -21.85
C SER A 194 -15.78 -33.61 -20.58
N GLU A 195 -16.17 -32.95 -19.46
CA GLU A 195 -16.83 -33.41 -18.22
C GLU A 195 -16.02 -33.74 -16.95
N ASP A 196 -16.44 -33.02 -15.90
CA ASP A 196 -16.52 -33.32 -14.46
C ASP A 196 -15.37 -33.99 -13.70
N SER A 197 -14.90 -33.31 -12.65
CA SER A 197 -15.05 -33.81 -11.27
C SER A 197 -14.61 -32.78 -10.21
N ALA A 198 -15.38 -32.73 -9.13
CA ALA A 198 -15.24 -31.88 -7.95
C ALA A 198 -14.29 -32.48 -6.88
N ILE A 199 -14.41 -31.90 -5.67
CA ILE A 199 -13.94 -32.35 -4.32
C ILE A 199 -12.52 -31.82 -3.95
N VAL A 200 -12.17 -31.28 -2.76
CA VAL A 200 -12.68 -31.34 -1.37
C VAL A 200 -12.25 -30.07 -0.58
N GLU A 201 -13.09 -29.58 0.33
CA GLU A 201 -12.69 -28.69 1.43
C GLU A 201 -11.97 -29.45 2.56
N ALA A 202 -10.96 -28.82 3.18
CA ALA A 202 -10.48 -29.24 4.50
C ALA A 202 -10.21 -28.01 5.38
N SER A 203 -10.93 -27.98 6.49
CA SER A 203 -10.83 -27.04 7.60
C SER A 203 -9.72 -27.45 8.58
N GLY A 204 -8.99 -26.47 9.09
CA GLY A 204 -7.94 -26.68 10.10
C GLY A 204 -7.51 -25.36 10.73
N SER A 205 -8.08 -25.07 11.90
CA SER A 205 -7.80 -23.87 12.70
C SER A 205 -6.52 -24.04 13.52
N SER A 206 -5.60 -23.08 13.42
CA SER A 206 -4.56 -22.84 14.42
C SER A 206 -4.18 -21.35 14.39
N ALA A 207 -4.60 -20.61 15.41
CA ALA A 207 -4.36 -19.19 15.55
C ALA A 207 -2.94 -18.93 16.09
N ALA A 208 -2.07 -18.39 15.23
CA ALA A 208 -0.85 -17.69 15.62
C ALA A 208 -1.13 -16.17 15.74
N PRO A 209 -0.46 -15.46 16.67
CA PRO A 209 -0.90 -14.14 17.12
C PRO A 209 -0.91 -13.12 15.97
N ALA A 210 -2.03 -12.42 15.86
CA ALA A 210 -2.23 -11.36 14.88
C ALA A 210 -1.35 -10.15 15.23
N VAL A 211 -0.64 -9.64 14.22
CA VAL A 211 -0.07 -8.29 14.27
C VAL A 211 -1.27 -7.31 14.31
N PRO A 212 -1.35 -6.35 15.25
CA PRO A 212 -2.61 -5.66 15.56
C PRO A 212 -3.06 -4.69 14.45
N ASN A 213 -4.32 -4.85 14.02
CA ASN A 213 -5.13 -4.09 13.05
C ASN A 213 -4.41 -3.51 11.82
N SER A 214 -4.63 -4.17 10.69
CA SER A 214 -4.29 -3.69 9.36
C SER A 214 -5.02 -2.38 9.02
N LEU A 215 -4.23 -1.36 8.76
CA LEU A 215 -4.65 -0.21 7.96
C LEU A 215 -5.21 -0.66 6.61
N PRO A 216 -6.11 0.10 5.96
CA PRO A 216 -6.40 -0.10 4.55
C PRO A 216 -5.07 0.06 3.81
N ARG A 217 -4.60 -1.00 3.15
CA ARG A 217 -3.29 -1.00 2.52
C ARG A 217 -3.43 -0.77 1.03
N GLY A 218 -2.56 0.07 0.49
CA GLY A 218 -2.38 0.15 -0.95
C GLY A 218 -3.63 0.54 -1.68
N GLN A 219 -4.16 -0.41 -2.45
CA GLN A 219 -5.42 -0.23 -3.18
C GLN A 219 -6.57 0.21 -2.28
N GLU A 220 -6.68 -0.26 -1.05
CA GLU A 220 -7.76 0.14 -0.14
C GLU A 220 -7.60 1.61 0.27
N ALA A 221 -6.39 2.02 0.69
CA ALA A 221 -6.09 3.41 1.03
C ALA A 221 -6.28 4.35 -0.18
N ILE A 222 -5.88 3.91 -1.38
CA ILE A 222 -6.04 4.67 -2.61
C ILE A 222 -7.52 4.80 -2.97
N ARG A 223 -8.31 3.72 -2.87
CA ARG A 223 -9.75 3.75 -3.15
C ARG A 223 -10.49 4.63 -2.14
N GLU A 224 -10.13 4.56 -0.87
CA GLU A 224 -10.69 5.41 0.18
C GLU A 224 -10.36 6.88 -0.09
N SER A 225 -9.07 7.19 -0.31
CA SER A 225 -8.60 8.55 -0.63
C SER A 225 -9.19 9.10 -1.93
N ALA A 226 -9.42 8.25 -2.93
CA ALA A 226 -10.06 8.64 -4.19
C ALA A 226 -11.58 8.82 -4.08
N SER A 227 -12.22 8.20 -3.08
CA SER A 227 -13.68 8.25 -2.90
C SER A 227 -14.13 9.34 -1.93
N GLU A 228 -13.28 9.79 -1.01
CA GLU A 228 -13.60 10.90 -0.11
C GLU A 228 -13.52 12.26 -0.82
N LYS A 229 -14.62 13.01 -0.80
CA LYS A 229 -14.65 14.41 -1.27
C LYS A 229 -13.81 15.28 -0.33
N PRO A 230 -12.94 16.18 -0.83
CA PRO A 230 -12.17 17.06 0.02
C PRO A 230 -13.10 17.90 0.91
N PRO A 231 -12.71 18.19 2.16
CA PRO A 231 -13.51 19.02 3.04
C PRO A 231 -13.77 20.36 2.36
N ARG A 232 -15.05 20.76 2.30
CA ARG A 232 -15.44 22.08 1.78
C ARG A 232 -14.63 23.14 2.55
N LYS A 233 -13.78 23.89 1.85
CA LYS A 233 -13.17 25.11 2.41
C LYS A 233 -14.30 25.97 2.95
N LYS A 234 -14.43 26.09 4.28
CA LYS A 234 -15.21 27.16 4.88
C LYS A 234 -14.49 28.46 4.49
N THR A 235 -15.01 29.15 3.49
CA THR A 235 -14.60 30.52 3.18
C THR A 235 -15.05 31.39 4.35
N SER A 236 -14.20 31.57 5.36
CA SER A 236 -14.35 32.66 6.31
C SER A 236 -13.99 33.95 5.57
N GLY A 237 -14.99 34.56 4.92
CA GLY A 237 -14.88 35.94 4.48
C GLY A 237 -14.73 36.85 5.70
N PRO A 238 -14.01 37.97 5.60
CA PRO A 238 -13.84 38.89 6.72
C PRO A 238 -15.21 39.48 7.10
N ALA A 239 -15.47 39.56 8.41
CA ALA A 239 -16.67 40.19 8.94
C ALA A 239 -16.73 41.67 8.52
N PRO A 240 -17.92 42.20 8.18
CA PRO A 240 -18.05 43.61 7.80
C PRO A 240 -17.81 44.52 9.02
N PRO A 241 -17.29 45.74 8.81
CA PRO A 241 -17.03 46.67 9.91
C PRO A 241 -18.34 47.11 10.58
N LYS A 242 -18.35 47.11 11.91
CA LYS A 242 -19.44 47.65 12.71
C LYS A 242 -19.38 49.18 12.64
N ASN A 243 -20.35 49.79 11.97
CA ASN A 243 -20.61 51.23 12.08
C ASN A 243 -21.10 51.55 13.50
N SER A 244 -20.29 52.25 14.29
CA SER A 244 -20.74 52.94 15.49
C SER A 244 -21.07 54.38 15.13
N PHE A 245 -22.36 54.67 14.96
CA PHE A 245 -22.90 56.03 15.11
C PHE A 245 -22.60 56.50 16.53
N LYS A 246 -21.90 57.63 16.68
CA LYS A 246 -21.97 58.48 17.86
C LYS A 246 -22.77 59.71 17.46
N GLU A 247 -23.95 59.85 18.04
CA GLU A 247 -24.64 61.13 18.13
C GLU A 247 -23.78 62.07 18.97
N GLU A 248 -23.28 63.14 18.37
CA GLU A 248 -22.67 64.25 19.07
C GLU A 248 -23.80 65.23 19.41
N LYS A 249 -24.03 65.43 20.70
CA LYS A 249 -24.94 66.46 21.22
C LYS A 249 -24.24 67.80 21.11
N ASP A 250 -24.84 68.72 20.37
CA ASP A 250 -24.54 70.14 20.44
C ASP A 250 -24.97 70.68 21.80
N ASP A 251 -24.02 71.14 22.61
CA ASP A 251 -24.25 72.07 23.71
C ASP A 251 -23.40 73.33 23.46
N HIS A 252 -24.11 74.46 23.52
CA HIS A 252 -23.64 75.83 23.34
C HIS A 252 -22.42 76.22 24.19
N GLU A 253 -21.54 77.05 23.63
CA GLU A 253 -20.89 78.11 24.41
C GLU A 253 -20.59 79.36 23.57
N THR A 254 -20.99 80.49 24.15
CA THR A 254 -20.87 81.88 23.71
C THR A 254 -19.48 82.45 24.02
N GLY A 255 -18.95 83.32 23.16
CA GLY A 255 -18.05 84.40 23.57
C GLY A 255 -16.87 84.68 22.63
N GLY A 256 -16.81 85.91 22.09
CA GLY A 256 -15.65 86.46 21.38
C GLY A 256 -16.03 87.32 20.18
#